data_AF-A0A2S2QHE7-F1
#
_entry.id   AF-A0A2S2QHE7-F1
#
_cell.length_a   1.000
_cell.length_b   1.000
_cell.length_c   1.000
_cell.angle_alpha   90.00
_cell.angle_beta   90.00
_cell.angle_gamma   90.00
#
_symmetry.space_group_name_H-M   'P 1'
#
loop_
_entity.id
_entity.type
_entity.pdbx_description
1 polymer ?
#
loop_
_entity_poly.entity_id
_entity_poly.type
_entity_poly.pdbx_seq_one_letter_code
_entity_poly.pdbx_strand_id
1 'polypeptide(L)'
;MNIDDLFLDPQYKLLKKLNLSNYQETGENCQKCHVDEVDKLLSLKRILLKQLRYERCVSLSEAEWDEDLKLAKVTKIAKNLTKNYSHSYKGSIYLYPEECLCLLEMKCLILRWNERKLSIKNAYAL
;
A
#
# COMPACT_ATOMS: atom_id res chain seq x y z
N MET A 1 -16.33 -22.88 5.65
CA MET A 1 -15.92 -21.86 4.67
C MET A 1 -14.70 -21.17 5.26
N ASN A 2 -13.54 -21.29 4.61
CA ASN A 2 -12.24 -20.95 5.21
C ASN A 2 -12.03 -19.41 5.20
N ILE A 3 -11.62 -18.82 6.33
CA ILE A 3 -11.51 -17.36 6.48
C ILE A 3 -10.44 -16.77 5.54
N ASP A 4 -9.43 -17.56 5.20
CA ASP A 4 -8.35 -17.17 4.28
C ASP A 4 -8.83 -16.93 2.84
N ASP A 5 -9.97 -17.52 2.44
CA ASP A 5 -10.55 -17.31 1.11
C ASP A 5 -11.21 -15.93 0.94
N LEU A 6 -11.48 -15.22 2.04
CA LEU A 6 -12.11 -13.90 2.03
C LEU A 6 -11.11 -12.76 1.76
N PHE A 7 -9.81 -13.02 1.92
CA PHE A 7 -8.75 -12.01 1.85
C PHE A 7 -7.84 -12.11 0.62
N LEU A 8 -8.04 -13.14 -0.20
CA LEU A 8 -7.33 -13.30 -1.45
C LEU A 8 -7.87 -12.32 -2.50
N ASP A 9 -7.05 -11.33 -2.84
CA ASP A 9 -7.26 -10.41 -3.95
C ASP A 9 -7.75 -11.21 -5.17
N PRO A 10 -8.85 -10.81 -5.84
CA PRO A 10 -9.37 -11.48 -7.03
C PRO A 10 -8.28 -11.79 -8.08
N GLN A 11 -7.22 -10.97 -8.13
CA GLN A 11 -6.05 -11.17 -8.99
C GLN A 11 -5.27 -12.44 -8.66
N TYR A 12 -5.10 -12.78 -7.37
CA TYR A 12 -4.36 -13.97 -6.95
C TYR A 12 -5.11 -15.27 -7.27
N LYS A 13 -6.44 -15.28 -7.12
CA LYS A 13 -7.27 -16.42 -7.54
C LYS A 13 -7.23 -16.64 -9.05
N LEU A 14 -7.15 -15.57 -9.84
CA LEU A 14 -7.00 -15.63 -11.30
C LEU A 14 -5.62 -16.12 -11.73
N LEU A 15 -4.54 -15.62 -11.11
CA LEU A 15 -3.17 -16.08 -11.36
C LEU A 15 -2.98 -17.57 -11.08
N LYS A 16 -3.57 -18.06 -9.98
CA LYS A 16 -3.55 -19.49 -9.61
C LYS A 16 -4.39 -20.35 -10.57
N LYS A 17 -5.53 -19.83 -11.06
CA LYS A 17 -6.41 -20.50 -12.02
C LYS A 17 -5.83 -20.55 -13.45
N LEU A 18 -4.94 -19.63 -13.79
CA LEU A 18 -4.26 -19.53 -15.08
C LEU A 18 -2.93 -20.32 -15.15
N ASN A 19 -2.55 -21.09 -14.12
CA ASN A 19 -1.30 -21.87 -14.09
C ASN A 19 -0.02 -21.03 -14.32
N LEU A 20 0.00 -19.75 -13.90
CA LEU A 20 1.18 -18.89 -14.02
C LEU A 20 2.25 -19.14 -12.94
N SER A 21 2.12 -20.17 -12.10
CA SER A 21 3.08 -20.47 -11.03
C SER A 21 4.46 -20.94 -11.50
N ASN A 22 4.64 -21.13 -12.81
CA ASN A 22 5.87 -21.68 -13.39
C ASN A 22 6.72 -20.65 -14.15
N TYR A 23 6.46 -19.34 -14.00
CA TYR A 23 7.34 -18.33 -14.61
C TYR A 23 8.64 -18.23 -13.80
N GLN A 24 9.64 -19.03 -14.16
CA GLN A 24 11.01 -18.89 -13.69
C GLN A 24 11.65 -17.75 -14.46
N GLU A 25 12.09 -16.69 -13.77
CA GLU A 25 13.02 -15.72 -14.34
C GLU A 25 14.38 -16.42 -14.51
N THR A 26 14.58 -17.08 -15.65
CA THR A 26 15.91 -17.56 -16.01
C THR A 26 16.68 -16.43 -16.69
N GLY A 27 17.77 -16.03 -16.04
CA GLY A 27 18.81 -15.22 -16.66
C GLY A 27 19.37 -15.90 -17.90
N GLU A 28 19.77 -15.06 -18.86
CA GLU A 28 20.66 -15.36 -19.98
C GLU A 28 20.32 -16.60 -20.82
N ASN A 29 19.41 -16.42 -21.79
CA ASN A 29 19.64 -16.75 -23.20
C ASN A 29 18.40 -16.35 -24.01
N CYS A 30 18.56 -15.39 -24.93
CA CYS A 30 17.49 -14.89 -25.81
C CYS A 30 17.16 -15.95 -26.87
N GLN A 31 16.40 -16.97 -26.48
CA GLN A 31 15.93 -18.02 -27.36
C GLN A 31 14.58 -17.61 -27.93
N LYS A 32 14.60 -17.19 -29.21
CA LYS A 32 13.46 -16.83 -30.10
C LYS A 32 12.14 -16.59 -29.36
N CYS A 33 11.83 -15.32 -29.08
CA CYS A 33 10.52 -14.91 -28.59
C CYS A 33 9.45 -15.46 -29.53
N HIS A 34 8.77 -16.53 -29.14
CA HIS A 34 7.63 -17.04 -29.89
C HIS A 34 6.57 -15.95 -29.84
N VAL A 35 6.29 -15.34 -31.00
CA VAL A 35 5.32 -14.23 -31.13
C VAL A 35 3.99 -14.62 -30.50
N ASP A 36 3.60 -15.90 -30.65
CA ASP A 36 2.41 -16.48 -30.04
C ASP A 36 2.39 -16.42 -28.50
N GLU A 37 3.54 -16.56 -27.84
CA GLU A 37 3.64 -16.45 -26.37
C GLU A 37 3.55 -15.00 -25.92
N VAL A 38 4.17 -14.08 -26.67
CA VAL A 38 4.07 -12.64 -26.43
C VAL A 38 2.63 -12.17 -26.59
N ASP A 39 1.91 -12.63 -27.61
CA ASP A 39 0.51 -12.31 -27.85
C ASP A 39 -0.43 -12.90 -26.80
N LYS A 40 -0.13 -14.11 -26.30
CA LYS A 40 -0.83 -14.69 -25.15
C LYS A 40 -0.62 -13.86 -23.88
N LEU A 41 0.61 -13.42 -23.60
CA LEU A 41 0.89 -12.58 -22.43
C LEU A 41 0.23 -11.20 -22.54
N LEU A 42 0.26 -10.59 -23.73
CA LEU A 42 -0.39 -9.30 -24.01
C LEU A 42 -1.91 -9.38 -23.86
N SER A 43 -2.53 -10.43 -24.39
CA SER A 43 -3.98 -10.63 -24.28
C SER A 43 -4.41 -10.84 -22.82
N LEU A 44 -3.65 -11.62 -22.04
CA LEU A 44 -3.88 -11.78 -20.60
C LEU A 44 -3.74 -10.45 -19.84
N LYS A 45 -2.68 -9.67 -20.09
CA LYS A 45 -2.53 -8.35 -19.45
C LYS A 45 -3.66 -7.40 -19.82
N ARG A 46 -4.12 -7.39 -21.06
CA ARG A 46 -5.27 -6.58 -21.50
C ARG A 46 -6.55 -6.98 -20.76
N ILE A 47 -6.80 -8.27 -20.55
CA ILE A 47 -7.96 -8.76 -19.79
C ILE A 47 -7.88 -8.30 -18.32
N LEU A 48 -6.70 -8.45 -17.69
CA LEU A 48 -6.47 -8.01 -16.31
C LEU A 48 -6.64 -6.49 -16.15
N LEU A 49 -6.22 -5.70 -17.15
CA LEU A 49 -6.36 -4.25 -17.15
C LEU A 49 -7.81 -3.79 -17.39
N LYS A 50 -8.62 -4.56 -18.13
CA LYS A 50 -10.05 -4.27 -18.37
C LYS A 50 -10.93 -4.58 -17.15
N GLN A 51 -10.44 -5.36 -16.20
CA GLN A 51 -11.21 -5.71 -15.02
C GLN A 51 -11.40 -4.47 -14.14
N LEU A 52 -12.64 -4.25 -13.67
CA LEU A 52 -12.96 -3.17 -12.75
C LEU A 52 -12.15 -3.34 -11.47
N ARG A 53 -11.19 -2.44 -11.23
CA ARG A 53 -10.43 -2.42 -9.98
C ARG A 53 -11.25 -1.66 -8.96
N TYR A 54 -11.79 -2.38 -7.98
CA TYR A 54 -12.24 -1.73 -6.76
C TYR A 54 -11.00 -1.29 -6.01
N GLU A 55 -10.74 0.03 -5.95
CA GLU A 55 -9.79 0.54 -4.98
C GLU A 55 -10.30 0.11 -3.61
N ARG A 56 -9.47 -0.64 -2.88
CA ARG A 56 -9.74 -0.93 -1.49
C ARG A 56 -9.68 0.43 -0.80
N CYS A 57 -10.83 1.05 -0.56
CA CYS A 57 -10.97 2.25 0.27
C CYS A 57 -10.64 1.88 1.71
N VAL A 58 -9.38 1.56 1.96
CA VAL A 58 -8.86 1.47 3.32
C VAL A 58 -8.91 2.89 3.82
N SER A 59 -9.79 3.14 4.78
CA SER A 59 -9.77 4.39 5.52
C SER A 59 -8.35 4.54 6.07
N LEU A 60 -7.62 5.53 5.56
CA LEU A 60 -6.28 5.88 6.02
C LEU A 60 -6.41 6.81 7.20
N SER A 61 -5.48 6.67 8.15
CA SER A 61 -5.38 7.66 9.22
C SER A 61 -4.75 8.93 8.64
N GLU A 62 -5.09 10.08 9.20
CA GLU A 62 -4.49 11.35 8.82
C GLU A 62 -3.89 12.01 10.05
N ALA A 63 -2.72 12.61 9.88
CA ALA A 63 -2.05 13.38 10.93
C ALA A 63 -1.42 14.64 10.33
N GLU A 64 -1.39 15.71 11.14
CA GLU A 64 -0.75 16.99 10.82
C GLU A 64 0.53 17.11 11.65
N TRP A 65 1.65 17.40 10.99
CA TRP A 65 2.93 17.63 11.64
C TRP A 65 2.94 18.97 12.36
N ASP A 66 3.27 18.94 13.66
CA ASP A 66 3.47 20.11 14.49
C ASP A 66 4.98 20.34 14.65
N GLU A 67 5.46 21.45 14.09
CA GLU A 67 6.89 21.77 14.03
C GLU A 67 7.44 22.22 15.38
N ASP A 68 6.60 22.80 16.24
CA ASP A 68 6.97 23.28 17.58
C ASP A 68 7.14 22.09 18.54
N LEU A 69 6.24 21.11 18.43
CA LEU A 69 6.26 19.91 19.29
C LEU A 69 7.12 18.77 18.71
N LYS A 70 7.50 18.84 17.43
CA LYS A 70 8.17 17.75 16.70
C LYS A 70 7.38 16.43 16.76
N LEU A 71 6.06 16.55 16.70
CA LEU A 71 5.12 15.43 16.78
C LEU A 71 4.02 15.61 15.74
N ALA A 72 3.46 14.51 15.23
CA ALA A 72 2.29 14.59 14.36
C ALA A 72 1.01 14.43 15.16
N LYS A 73 0.15 15.45 15.14
CA LYS A 73 -1.19 15.38 15.74
C LYS A 73 -2.12 14.61 14.83
N VAL A 74 -2.75 13.56 15.34
CA VAL A 74 -3.69 12.74 14.57
C VAL A 74 -5.00 13.52 14.41
N THR A 75 -5.40 13.76 13.15
CA THR A 75 -6.64 14.47 12.78
C THR A 75 -7.75 13.51 12.43
N LYS A 76 -7.41 12.34 11.89
CA LYS A 76 -8.37 11.28 11.55
C LYS A 76 -7.80 9.93 11.93
N ILE A 77 -8.52 9.21 12.77
CA ILE A 77 -8.15 7.86 13.18
C ILE A 77 -8.90 6.87 12.30
N ALA A 78 -8.16 6.00 11.64
CA ALA A 78 -8.71 4.86 10.94
C ALA A 78 -8.26 3.56 11.59
N LYS A 79 -9.19 2.61 11.73
CA LYS A 79 -8.95 1.31 12.37
C LYS A 79 -8.36 1.46 13.79
N ASN A 80 -7.70 0.41 14.28
CA ASN A 80 -7.06 0.30 15.58
C ASN A 80 -5.66 0.96 15.60
N LEU A 81 -5.46 2.11 14.96
CA LEU A 81 -4.16 2.81 14.94
C LEU A 81 -3.62 2.98 16.38
N THR A 82 -4.49 3.43 17.28
CA THR A 82 -4.22 3.73 18.68
C THR A 82 -3.91 2.50 19.54
N LYS A 83 -4.10 1.28 19.03
CA LYS A 83 -3.84 0.06 19.79
C LYS A 83 -2.35 -0.26 19.89
N ASN A 84 -1.59 0.07 18.85
CA ASN A 84 -0.17 -0.29 18.72
C ASN A 84 0.74 0.93 18.54
N TYR A 85 0.18 2.03 18.04
CA TYR A 85 0.90 3.27 17.77
C TYR A 85 0.19 4.40 18.49
N SER A 86 0.85 5.55 18.61
CA SER A 86 0.35 6.80 19.19
C SER A 86 0.47 6.94 20.69
N HIS A 87 0.55 8.20 21.10
CA HIS A 87 0.62 8.64 22.48
C HIS A 87 -0.42 9.73 22.74
N SER A 88 -1.11 9.65 23.88
CA SER A 88 -2.09 10.65 24.29
C SER A 88 -1.40 11.75 25.10
N TYR A 89 -1.46 12.98 24.61
CA TYR A 89 -0.91 14.16 25.28
C TYR A 89 -1.93 15.30 25.27
N LYS A 90 -2.21 15.88 26.44
CA LYS A 90 -3.16 16.98 26.64
C LYS A 90 -4.54 16.74 25.97
N GLY A 91 -5.01 15.49 25.99
CA GLY A 91 -6.32 15.11 25.41
C GLY A 91 -6.34 15.00 23.88
N SER A 92 -5.19 15.13 23.22
CA SER A 92 -5.03 14.85 21.79
C SER A 92 -4.12 13.65 21.58
N ILE A 93 -4.29 12.98 20.45
CA ILE A 93 -3.47 11.82 20.06
C ILE A 93 -2.38 12.31 19.13
N TYR A 94 -1.14 11.95 19.46
CA TYR A 94 0.06 12.28 18.69
C TYR A 94 0.78 11.01 18.26
N LEU A 95 1.53 11.12 17.18
CA LEU A 95 2.47 10.11 16.71
C LEU A 95 3.88 10.67 16.81
N TYR A 96 4.80 9.80 17.23
CA TYR A 96 6.22 10.09 17.15
C TYR A 96 6.71 10.13 15.70
N PRO A 97 7.84 10.80 15.41
CA PRO A 97 8.40 10.87 14.06
C PRO A 97 8.63 9.48 13.45
N GLU A 98 9.17 8.54 14.24
CA GLU A 98 9.46 7.16 13.82
C GLU A 98 8.18 6.39 13.50
N GLU A 99 7.14 6.58 14.30
CA GLU A 99 5.82 5.99 14.04
C GLU A 99 5.22 6.54 12.75
N CYS A 100 5.36 7.84 12.49
CA CYS A 100 4.88 8.48 11.27
C CYS A 100 5.56 7.90 10.03
N LEU A 101 6.89 7.77 10.06
CA LEU A 101 7.67 7.20 8.96
C LEU A 101 7.29 5.75 8.70
N CYS A 102 7.17 4.95 9.75
CA CYS A 102 6.73 3.55 9.68
C CYS A 102 5.35 3.43 9.03
N LEU A 103 4.38 4.24 9.48
CA LEU A 103 3.01 4.21 8.96
C LEU A 103 2.88 4.76 7.55
N LEU A 104 3.72 5.73 7.16
CA LEU A 104 3.82 6.23 5.78
C LEU A 104 4.35 5.15 4.83
N GLU A 105 5.40 4.41 5.24
CA GLU A 105 5.98 3.32 4.44
C GLU A 105 4.96 2.18 4.25
N MET A 106 4.22 1.84 5.31
CA MET A 106 3.14 0.85 5.26
C MET A 106 1.90 1.34 4.49
N LYS A 107 1.89 2.59 4.01
CA LYS A 107 0.74 3.23 3.33
C LYS A 107 -0.53 3.19 4.18
N CYS A 108 -0.39 3.38 5.49
CA CYS A 108 -1.47 3.38 6.47
C CYS A 108 -1.82 4.79 7.01
N LEU A 109 -0.96 5.77 6.72
CA LEU A 109 -1.07 7.15 7.19
C LEU A 109 -0.91 8.14 6.03
N ILE A 110 -1.71 9.20 6.05
CA ILE A 110 -1.47 10.43 5.29
C ILE A 110 -0.92 11.45 6.28
N LEU A 111 0.35 11.79 6.13
CA LEU A 111 0.98 12.86 6.90
C LEU A 111 0.85 14.18 6.13
N ARG A 112 0.46 15.24 6.81
CA ARG A 112 0.35 16.59 6.27
C ARG A 112 1.26 17.54 7.03
N TRP A 113 1.79 18.54 6.34
CA TRP A 113 2.47 19.66 6.95
C TRP A 113 2.09 20.92 6.19
N ASN A 114 1.56 21.91 6.92
CA ASN A 114 1.00 23.12 6.35
C ASN A 114 -0.04 22.80 5.26
N GLU A 115 -0.96 21.90 5.58
CA GLU A 115 -2.04 21.40 4.70
C GLU A 115 -1.58 20.55 3.50
N ARG A 116 -0.28 20.46 3.24
CA ARG A 116 0.29 19.70 2.12
C ARG A 116 0.56 18.26 2.52
N LYS A 117 0.11 17.31 1.69
CA LYS A 117 0.44 15.89 1.87
C LYS A 117 1.92 15.66 1.62
N LEU A 118 2.57 15.00 2.57
CA LEU A 118 3.99 14.70 2.49
C LEU A 118 4.23 13.36 1.82
N SER A 119 5.26 13.32 1.00
CA SER A 119 5.86 12.05 0.57
C SER A 119 6.79 11.53 1.66
N ILE A 120 7.08 10.23 1.66
CA ILE A 120 8.05 9.65 2.60
C ILE A 120 9.41 10.35 2.54
N LYS A 121 9.90 10.71 1.34
CA LYS A 121 11.16 11.44 1.16
C LYS A 121 11.15 12.78 1.88
N ASN A 122 10.04 13.52 1.80
CA ASN A 122 9.91 14.81 2.46
C ASN A 122 9.74 14.64 3.97
N ALA A 123 9.05 13.58 4.41
CA ALA A 123 8.87 13.28 5.82
C ALA A 123 10.20 12.99 6.55
N TYR A 124 11.19 12.41 5.87
CA TYR A 124 12.54 12.22 6.41
C TYR A 124 13.33 13.53 6.62
N ALA A 125 12.89 14.64 6.03
CA ALA A 125 13.59 15.92 6.07
C ALA A 125 12.98 16.93 7.08
N LEU A 126 11.97 16.52 7.85
CA LEU A 126 11.29 17.30 8.89
C LEU A 126 11.98 17.20 10.25
#